data_AF-A0A522DUL0-F1
#
_entry.id   AF-A0A522DUL0-F1
#
_cell.length_a   1.000
_cell.length_b   1.000
_cell.length_c   1.000
_cell.angle_alpha   90.00
_cell.angle_beta   90.00
_cell.angle_gamma   90.00
#
_symmetry.space_group_name_H-M   'P 1'
#
loop_
_entity.id
_entity.type
_entity.pdbx_description
1 polymer ?
#
loop_
_entity_poly.entity_id
_entity_poly.type
_entity_poly.pdbx_seq_one_letter_code
_entity_poly.pdbx_strand_id
1 'polypeptide(L)'
;MNTKLIGLVAGITLFFYSFCSYAAESHMAEALKHAEAAASASDAKAVAEHAEAAKTHAKVADEHLDAGIKSLETAIEHGKLGHADVAKVAAEEAVTHLKAAE
;
A
#
# COMPACT_ATOMS: atom_id res chain seq x y z
N MET A 1 -22.15 -43.76 20.82
CA MET A 1 -20.78 -43.38 21.21
C MET A 1 -19.93 -43.51 19.95
N ASN A 2 -19.66 -42.40 19.24
CA ASN A 2 -18.48 -41.53 19.40
C ASN A 2 -17.19 -42.29 19.07
N THR A 3 -16.30 -41.87 18.18
CA THR A 3 -15.93 -40.57 17.60
C THR A 3 -15.23 -40.88 16.26
N LYS A 4 -15.24 -39.97 15.28
CA LYS A 4 -14.07 -39.50 14.48
C LYS A 4 -14.56 -38.45 13.48
N LEU A 5 -15.06 -37.38 14.08
CA LEU A 5 -15.24 -36.06 13.52
C LEU A 5 -13.85 -35.43 13.30
N ILE A 6 -13.04 -35.97 12.38
CA ILE A 6 -11.71 -35.42 12.06
C ILE A 6 -11.46 -35.60 10.56
N GLY A 7 -12.12 -34.76 9.78
CA GLY A 7 -11.77 -34.45 8.39
C GLY A 7 -12.12 -33.01 8.02
N LEU A 8 -12.38 -32.17 9.02
CA LEU A 8 -12.89 -30.81 8.92
C LEU A 8 -11.76 -29.81 9.22
N VAL A 9 -10.63 -29.85 8.51
CA VAL A 9 -9.70 -28.69 8.41
C VAL A 9 -8.84 -28.78 7.12
N ALA A 10 -9.42 -29.21 5.99
CA ALA A 10 -8.77 -29.03 4.68
C ALA A 10 -9.51 -27.98 3.82
N GLY A 11 -10.53 -27.34 4.40
CA GLY A 11 -11.45 -26.44 3.72
C GLY A 11 -11.69 -25.14 4.48
N ILE A 12 -10.64 -24.53 5.05
CA ILE A 12 -10.71 -23.14 5.49
C ILE A 12 -10.00 -22.30 4.42
N THR A 13 -10.79 -21.98 3.40
CA THR A 13 -10.82 -20.65 2.76
C THR A 13 -9.53 -20.14 2.12
N LEU A 14 -8.99 -20.88 1.15
CA LEU A 14 -8.46 -20.26 -0.08
C LEU A 14 -9.65 -19.74 -0.94
N PHE A 15 -10.51 -18.92 -0.34
CA PHE A 15 -11.76 -18.45 -0.95
C PHE A 15 -11.86 -16.94 -0.81
N PHE A 16 -10.85 -16.22 -1.29
CA PHE A 16 -10.95 -14.80 -1.67
C PHE A 16 -9.92 -14.43 -2.75
N TYR A 17 -9.65 -15.31 -3.71
CA TYR A 17 -9.11 -14.86 -5.00
C TYR A 17 -10.28 -14.58 -5.94
N SER A 18 -11.08 -13.57 -5.58
CA SER A 18 -11.93 -12.91 -6.55
C SER A 18 -11.00 -12.13 -7.47
N PHE A 19 -11.05 -12.47 -8.76
CA PHE A 19 -10.36 -11.79 -9.85
C PHE A 19 -10.49 -10.26 -9.71
N CYS A 20 -9.37 -9.59 -9.48
CA CYS A 20 -9.23 -8.17 -9.78
C CYS A 20 -8.12 -8.02 -10.81
N SER A 21 -8.41 -7.22 -11.83
CA SER A 21 -7.57 -6.89 -12.98
C SER A 21 -6.10 -6.70 -12.60
N TYR A 22 -5.19 -7.24 -13.41
CA TYR A 22 -3.74 -6.97 -13.32
C TYR A 22 -3.46 -5.53 -13.78
N ALA A 23 -3.85 -4.56 -12.96
CA ALA A 23 -3.08 -3.34 -12.79
C ALA A 23 -1.90 -3.70 -11.88
N ALA A 24 -0.72 -3.14 -12.13
CA ALA A 24 0.36 -3.26 -11.16
C ALA A 24 -0.17 -2.75 -9.82
N GLU A 25 -0.21 -3.62 -8.80
CA GLU A 25 -0.62 -3.24 -7.45
C GLU A 25 0.39 -2.22 -6.91
N SER A 26 -0.12 -1.21 -6.24
CA SER A 26 0.70 -0.15 -5.68
C SER A 26 1.39 -0.53 -4.39
N HIS A 27 2.36 0.29 -3.99
CA HIS A 27 2.98 0.14 -2.68
C HIS A 27 1.97 0.32 -1.53
N MET A 28 1.00 1.24 -1.64
CA MET A 28 -0.07 1.34 -0.63
C MET A 28 -0.97 0.09 -0.59
N ALA A 29 -1.37 -0.44 -1.75
CA ALA A 29 -2.22 -1.63 -1.83
C ALA A 29 -1.52 -2.88 -1.30
N GLU A 30 -0.26 -3.11 -1.68
CA GLU A 30 0.54 -4.23 -1.19
C GLU A 30 0.83 -4.08 0.32
N ALA A 31 1.09 -2.87 0.81
CA ALA A 31 1.27 -2.62 2.23
C ALA A 31 0.01 -3.01 3.02
N LEU A 32 -1.18 -2.60 2.55
CA LEU A 32 -2.45 -2.91 3.19
C LEU A 32 -2.73 -4.42 3.18
N LYS A 33 -2.59 -5.07 2.02
CA LYS A 33 -2.78 -6.51 1.84
C LYS A 33 -1.91 -7.33 2.78
N HIS A 34 -0.63 -7.00 2.90
CA HIS A 34 0.27 -7.66 3.83
C HIS A 34 -0.08 -7.34 5.30
N ALA A 35 -0.49 -6.12 5.63
CA ALA A 35 -0.92 -5.77 6.98
C ALA A 35 -2.18 -6.54 7.42
N GLU A 36 -3.16 -6.70 6.54
CA GLU A 36 -4.38 -7.49 6.78
C GLU A 36 -4.07 -8.98 6.98
N ALA A 37 -3.15 -9.52 6.18
CA ALA A 37 -2.66 -10.88 6.33
C ALA A 37 -1.94 -11.08 7.68
N ALA A 38 -1.09 -10.13 8.10
CA ALA A 38 -0.46 -10.16 9.41
C ALA A 38 -1.50 -10.12 10.55
N ALA A 39 -2.51 -9.26 10.44
CA ALA A 39 -3.57 -9.12 11.45
C ALA A 39 -4.44 -10.38 11.59
N SER A 40 -4.56 -11.17 10.52
CA SER A 40 -5.37 -12.40 10.49
C SER A 40 -4.57 -13.68 10.78
N ALA A 41 -3.24 -13.59 10.85
CA ALA A 41 -2.36 -14.74 11.02
C ALA A 41 -2.46 -15.34 12.44
N SER A 42 -2.40 -16.67 12.54
CA SER A 42 -2.56 -17.41 13.80
C SER A 42 -1.24 -17.75 14.50
N ASP A 43 -0.11 -17.68 13.78
CA ASP A 43 1.22 -17.96 14.34
C ASP A 43 2.16 -16.76 14.20
N ALA A 44 3.08 -16.63 15.17
CA ALA A 44 3.95 -15.46 15.30
C ALA A 44 4.92 -15.29 14.12
N LYS A 45 5.30 -16.38 13.44
CA LYS A 45 6.22 -16.31 12.30
C LYS A 45 5.52 -15.67 11.10
N ALA A 46 4.31 -16.12 10.78
CA ALA A 46 3.51 -15.53 9.71
C ALA A 46 3.16 -14.06 9.98
N VAL A 47 2.85 -13.70 11.23
CA VAL A 47 2.66 -12.29 11.63
C VAL A 47 3.89 -11.45 11.29
N ALA A 48 5.09 -11.92 11.68
CA ALA A 48 6.33 -11.20 11.45
C ALA A 48 6.64 -11.04 9.95
N GLU A 49 6.54 -12.11 9.16
CA GLU A 49 6.83 -12.10 7.72
C GLU A 49 5.90 -11.12 6.97
N HIS A 50 4.60 -11.17 7.23
CA HIS A 50 3.65 -10.25 6.60
C HIS A 50 3.83 -8.80 7.09
N ALA A 51 4.11 -8.58 8.37
CA ALA A 51 4.38 -7.24 8.89
C ALA A 51 5.65 -6.60 8.29
N GLU A 52 6.71 -7.39 8.08
CA GLU A 52 7.94 -6.90 7.43
C GLU A 52 7.72 -6.52 5.97
N ALA A 53 6.94 -7.31 5.24
CA ALA A 53 6.54 -6.98 3.87
C ALA A 53 5.68 -5.72 3.83
N ALA A 54 4.65 -5.63 4.68
CA ALA A 54 3.80 -4.46 4.79
C ALA A 54 4.61 -3.18 5.05
N LYS A 55 5.52 -3.24 6.03
CA LYS A 55 6.43 -2.13 6.36
C LYS A 55 7.32 -1.73 5.19
N THR A 56 7.82 -2.69 4.41
CA THR A 56 8.68 -2.43 3.26
C THR A 56 7.92 -1.64 2.19
N HIS A 57 6.72 -2.08 1.83
CA HIS A 57 5.89 -1.35 0.88
C HIS A 57 5.43 0.01 1.42
N ALA A 58 5.02 0.08 2.69
CA ALA A 58 4.62 1.33 3.34
C ALA A 58 5.74 2.37 3.32
N LYS A 59 7.00 1.97 3.50
CA LYS A 59 8.15 2.88 3.40
C LYS A 59 8.34 3.46 2.00
N VAL A 60 8.16 2.66 0.95
CA VAL A 60 8.28 3.18 -0.41
C VAL A 60 7.14 4.17 -0.72
N ALA A 61 5.93 3.87 -0.27
CA ALA A 61 4.81 4.80 -0.36
C ALA A 61 5.10 6.10 0.42
N ASP A 62 5.64 6.00 1.64
CA ASP A 62 6.02 7.13 2.50
C ASP A 62 7.06 8.04 1.82
N GLU A 63 8.11 7.48 1.21
CA GLU A 63 9.12 8.24 0.46
C GLU A 63 8.50 9.05 -0.69
N HIS A 64 7.54 8.46 -1.40
CA HIS A 64 6.81 9.15 -2.46
C HIS A 64 5.80 10.18 -1.94
N LEU A 65 5.12 9.92 -0.82
CA LEU A 65 4.25 10.90 -0.18
C LEU A 65 5.06 12.12 0.27
N ASP A 66 6.21 11.92 0.91
CA ASP A 66 7.12 12.98 1.32
C ASP A 66 7.61 13.82 0.14
N ALA A 67 7.99 13.17 -0.97
CA ALA A 67 8.40 13.86 -2.18
C ALA A 67 7.25 14.66 -2.80
N GLY A 68 6.04 14.06 -2.87
CA GLY A 68 4.84 14.73 -3.36
C GLY A 68 4.47 15.96 -2.53
N ILE A 69 4.57 15.87 -1.19
CA ILE A 69 4.34 17.01 -0.28
C ILE A 69 5.31 18.15 -0.58
N LYS A 70 6.62 17.86 -0.71
CA LYS A 70 7.63 18.89 -1.03
C LYS A 70 7.38 19.57 -2.38
N SER A 71 6.97 18.81 -3.39
CA SER A 71 6.57 19.36 -4.69
C SER A 71 5.32 20.24 -4.57
N LEU A 72 4.33 19.87 -3.75
CA LEU A 72 3.16 20.72 -3.46
C LEU A 72 3.54 22.00 -2.71
N GLU A 73 4.45 21.93 -1.74
CA GLU A 73 4.97 23.12 -1.05
C GLU A 73 5.62 24.10 -2.04
N THR A 74 6.44 23.58 -2.96
CA THR A 74 7.06 24.36 -4.05
C THR A 74 6.01 24.97 -4.97
N ALA A 75 4.99 24.20 -5.36
CA ALA A 75 3.89 24.67 -6.18
C ALA A 75 3.11 25.82 -5.49
N ILE A 76 2.87 25.69 -4.18
CA ILE A 76 2.21 26.72 -3.36
C ILE A 76 3.06 27.98 -3.26
N GLU A 77 4.35 27.85 -3.00
CA GLU A 77 5.29 28.98 -2.89
C GLU A 77 5.32 29.78 -4.20
N HIS A 78 5.62 29.10 -5.31
CA HIS A 78 5.70 29.75 -6.62
C HIS A 78 4.34 30.26 -7.11
N GLY A 79 3.25 29.57 -6.78
CA GLY A 79 1.89 30.02 -7.07
C GLY A 79 1.56 31.34 -6.38
N LYS A 80 1.94 31.49 -5.10
CA LYS A 80 1.76 32.75 -4.34
C LYS A 80 2.58 33.91 -4.88
N LEU A 81 3.72 33.63 -5.53
CA LEU A 81 4.57 34.62 -6.19
C LEU A 81 4.08 34.98 -7.61
N GLY A 82 3.02 34.32 -8.12
CA GLY A 82 2.54 34.50 -9.49
C GLY A 82 3.41 33.80 -10.55
N HIS A 83 4.34 32.93 -10.14
CA HIS A 83 5.22 32.16 -11.02
C HIS A 83 4.49 30.93 -11.58
N ALA A 84 3.44 31.16 -12.39
CA ALA A 84 2.50 30.12 -12.81
C ALA A 84 3.16 28.89 -13.49
N ASP A 85 4.15 29.10 -14.35
CA ASP A 85 4.83 28.00 -15.05
C ASP A 85 5.60 27.09 -14.09
N VAL A 86 6.33 27.67 -13.13
CA VAL A 86 7.09 26.90 -12.12
C VAL A 86 6.13 26.17 -11.18
N ALA A 87 5.06 26.84 -10.75
CA ALA A 87 4.05 26.24 -9.88
C ALA A 87 3.38 25.03 -10.56
N LYS A 88 3.11 25.13 -11.87
CA LYS A 88 2.53 24.03 -12.65
C LYS A 88 3.48 22.83 -12.74
N VAL A 89 4.76 23.05 -13.05
CA VAL A 89 5.75 21.96 -13.09
C VAL A 89 5.85 21.25 -11.74
N ALA A 90 5.93 22.00 -10.64
CA ALA A 90 5.97 21.42 -9.30
C ALA A 90 4.68 20.63 -8.97
N ALA A 91 3.51 21.09 -9.43
CA ALA A 91 2.27 20.33 -9.28
C ALA A 91 2.26 19.04 -10.12
N GLU A 92 2.86 19.03 -11.32
CA GLU A 92 3.01 17.82 -12.15
C GLU A 92 3.97 16.80 -11.52
N GLU A 93 5.05 17.25 -10.89
CA GLU A 93 5.96 16.41 -10.09
C GLU A 93 5.22 15.80 -8.88
N ALA A 94 4.42 16.61 -8.17
CA ALA A 94 3.60 16.12 -7.07
C ALA A 94 2.66 14.99 -7.54
N VAL A 95 1.97 15.18 -8.67
CA VAL A 95 1.10 14.13 -9.25
C VAL A 95 1.88 12.85 -9.56
N THR A 96 3.10 12.98 -10.08
CA THR A 96 3.96 11.83 -10.40
C THR A 96 4.30 11.04 -9.15
N HIS A 97 4.71 11.73 -8.07
CA HIS A 97 5.03 11.08 -6.81
C HIS A 97 3.81 10.47 -6.12
N LEU A 98 2.67 11.19 -6.08
CA LEU A 98 1.46 10.67 -5.45
C LEU A 98 0.95 9.40 -6.15
N LYS A 99 1.02 9.34 -7.49
CA LYS A 99 0.69 8.12 -8.25
C LYS A 99 1.66 6.96 -8.02
N ALA A 100 2.90 7.23 -7.62
CA ALA A 100 3.88 6.20 -7.33
C ALA A 100 3.74 5.66 -5.89
N ALA A 101 3.20 6.48 -4.98
CA ALA A 101 2.78 6.01 -3.65
C ALA A 101 1.50 5.18 -3.74
N GLU A 102 0.50 5.72 -4.47
CA GLU A 102 -0.87 5.21 -4.60
C GLU A 102 -0.98 3.87 -5.28
#